data_AF-A0A645HR73-F1
#
_entry.id   AF-A0A645HR73-F1
#
_cell.length_a   1.000
_cell.length_b   1.000
_cell.length_c   1.000
_cell.angle_alpha   90.00
_cell.angle_beta   90.00
_cell.angle_gamma   90.00
#
_symmetry.space_group_name_H-M   'P 1'
#
loop_
_entity.id
_entity.type
_entity.pdbx_description
1 polymer ?
#
loop_
_entity_poly.entity_id
_entity_poly.type
_entity_poly.pdbx_seq_one_letter_code
_entity_poly.pdbx_strand_id
1 'polypeptide(L)'
;MLFADVVLIGVSRTSKTPLSMYLAHKGMKAANIPLVPEVAPPQELFEVSPKKVIGLTLRPDSLNEIRTARLKTLGLGASADYASLERIMEELDYARGIMRKIGCPIIDATGKAVEETAAIILEILYKGERHV
;
A
#
# COMPACT_ATOMS: atom_id res chain seq x y z
N MET A 1 -9.40 3.40 -12.35
CA MET A 1 -8.72 4.27 -11.36
C MET A 1 -9.03 5.76 -11.53
N LEU A 2 -9.41 6.23 -12.73
CA LEU A 2 -9.66 7.66 -13.01
C LEU A 2 -10.67 8.39 -12.09
N PHE A 3 -11.65 7.67 -11.52
CA PHE A 3 -12.67 8.23 -10.61
C PHE A 3 -12.30 8.14 -9.13
N ALA A 4 -11.13 7.62 -8.79
CA ALA A 4 -10.68 7.54 -7.40
C ALA A 4 -10.14 8.90 -6.93
N ASP A 5 -10.42 9.21 -5.66
CA ASP A 5 -9.82 10.34 -4.96
C ASP A 5 -8.40 9.98 -4.51
N VAL A 6 -8.18 8.70 -4.18
CA VAL A 6 -6.88 8.15 -3.79
C VAL A 6 -6.70 6.72 -4.31
N VAL A 7 -5.49 6.41 -4.79
CA VAL A 7 -5.09 5.06 -5.21
C VAL A 7 -3.99 4.56 -4.27
N LEU A 8 -4.29 3.54 -3.47
CA LEU A 8 -3.35 2.92 -2.54
C LEU A 8 -2.61 1.77 -3.24
N ILE A 9 -1.28 1.84 -3.27
CA ILE A 9 -0.43 0.79 -3.86
C ILE A 9 0.55 0.22 -2.85
N GLY A 10 0.96 -1.04 -3.01
CA GLY A 10 1.98 -1.67 -2.16
C GLY A 10 1.80 -3.18 -2.05
N VAL A 11 2.75 -3.83 -1.38
CA VAL A 11 2.77 -5.30 -1.22
C VAL A 11 1.63 -5.82 -0.35
N SER A 12 1.35 -7.13 -0.41
CA SER A 12 0.34 -7.73 0.47
C SER A 12 0.64 -7.48 1.95
N ARG A 13 -0.41 -7.19 2.74
CA ARG A 13 -0.37 -6.89 4.19
C ARG A 13 0.13 -5.50 4.61
N THR A 14 0.22 -4.54 3.71
CA THR A 14 0.46 -3.11 4.05
C THR A 14 -0.82 -2.33 4.42
N SER A 15 -1.80 -2.99 5.05
CA SER A 15 -3.04 -2.36 5.55
C SER A 15 -3.95 -1.62 4.53
N LYS A 16 -3.76 -1.81 3.22
CA LYS A 16 -4.58 -1.18 2.16
C LYS A 16 -6.10 -1.33 2.37
N THR A 17 -6.61 -2.53 2.65
CA THR A 17 -8.06 -2.77 2.75
C THR A 17 -8.71 -2.09 3.97
N PRO A 18 -8.18 -2.23 5.20
CA PRO A 18 -8.67 -1.43 6.34
C PRO A 18 -8.57 0.07 6.10
N LEU A 19 -7.46 0.52 5.50
CA LEU A 19 -7.24 1.93 5.22
C LEU A 19 -8.23 2.49 4.20
N SER A 20 -8.46 1.79 3.09
CA SER A 20 -9.44 2.20 2.08
C SER A 20 -10.86 2.25 2.66
N MET A 21 -11.22 1.32 3.55
CA MET A 21 -12.52 1.36 4.24
C MET A 21 -12.63 2.58 5.15
N TYR A 22 -11.59 2.87 5.92
CA TYR A 22 -11.57 4.05 6.78
C TYR A 22 -11.67 5.35 5.97
N LEU A 23 -10.94 5.46 4.86
CA LEU A 23 -11.01 6.60 3.95
C LEU A 23 -12.40 6.73 3.28
N ALA A 24 -13.04 5.61 2.96
CA ALA A 24 -14.41 5.61 2.45
C ALA A 24 -15.42 6.15 3.48
N HIS A 25 -15.26 5.81 4.77
CA HIS A 25 -16.05 6.41 5.84
C HIS A 25 -15.83 7.92 6.01
N LYS A 26 -14.71 8.46 5.48
CA LYS A 26 -14.44 9.91 5.38
C LYS A 26 -14.93 10.53 4.07
N GLY A 27 -15.70 9.78 3.26
CA GLY A 27 -16.27 10.27 2.00
C GLY A 27 -15.35 10.15 0.79
N MET A 28 -14.20 9.48 0.89
CA MET A 28 -13.26 9.34 -0.23
C MET A 28 -13.43 8.04 -1.01
N LYS A 29 -13.36 8.12 -2.34
CA LYS A 29 -13.31 6.96 -3.22
C LYS A 29 -11.88 6.44 -3.30
N ALA A 30 -11.58 5.42 -2.51
CA ALA A 30 -10.28 4.76 -2.50
C ALA A 30 -10.24 3.55 -3.46
N ALA A 31 -9.16 3.42 -4.23
CA ALA A 31 -8.86 2.23 -5.02
C ALA A 31 -7.61 1.53 -4.48
N ASN A 32 -7.61 0.19 -4.43
CA ASN A 32 -6.50 -0.61 -3.93
C ASN A 32 -5.85 -1.39 -5.06
N ILE A 33 -4.56 -1.13 -5.34
CA ILE A 33 -3.79 -1.89 -6.33
C ILE A 33 -2.67 -2.65 -5.63
N PRO A 34 -2.71 -4.00 -5.60
CA PRO A 34 -1.60 -4.77 -5.07
C PRO A 34 -0.39 -4.67 -6.02
N LEU A 35 0.81 -4.65 -5.44
CA LEU A 35 2.06 -4.78 -6.18
C LEU A 35 2.70 -6.13 -5.83
N VAL A 36 2.88 -6.98 -6.83
CA VAL A 36 3.55 -8.28 -6.74
C VAL A 36 4.42 -8.49 -8.00
N PRO A 37 5.62 -9.07 -7.88
CA PRO A 37 6.54 -9.24 -9.01
C PRO A 37 5.94 -9.98 -10.22
N GLU A 38 5.04 -10.94 -9.98
CA GLU A 38 4.47 -11.83 -11.00
C GLU A 38 3.44 -11.14 -11.90
N VAL A 39 2.90 -10.01 -11.48
CA VAL A 39 1.79 -9.34 -12.17
C VAL A 39 2.15 -7.89 -12.41
N ALA A 40 2.28 -7.53 -13.69
CA ALA A 40 2.49 -6.14 -14.08
C ALA A 40 1.32 -5.26 -13.58
N PRO A 41 1.58 -4.06 -13.03
CA PRO A 41 0.51 -3.16 -12.63
C PRO A 41 -0.28 -2.71 -13.87
N PRO A 42 -1.59 -2.44 -13.74
CA PRO A 42 -2.39 -1.95 -14.87
C PRO A 42 -1.80 -0.65 -15.43
N GLN A 43 -1.77 -0.51 -16.76
CA GLN A 43 -1.20 0.67 -17.42
C GLN A 43 -1.82 1.98 -16.93
N GLU A 44 -3.14 1.98 -16.68
CA GLU A 44 -3.90 3.11 -16.12
C GLU A 44 -3.28 3.66 -14.82
N LEU A 45 -2.59 2.84 -14.02
CA LEU A 45 -1.92 3.29 -12.79
C LEU A 45 -0.86 4.37 -13.07
N PHE A 46 -0.18 4.29 -14.22
CA PHE A 46 0.86 5.24 -14.64
C PHE A 46 0.28 6.49 -15.32
N GLU A 47 -1.00 6.47 -15.66
CA GLU A 47 -1.72 7.58 -16.29
C GLU A 47 -2.45 8.45 -15.26
N VAL A 48 -2.75 7.89 -14.08
CA VAL A 48 -3.31 8.63 -12.95
C VAL A 48 -2.30 9.65 -12.42
N SER A 49 -2.79 10.83 -12.02
CA SER A 49 -1.94 11.85 -11.40
C SER A 49 -1.15 11.26 -10.21
N PRO A 50 0.19 11.36 -10.20
CA PRO A 50 1.01 10.84 -9.11
C PRO A 50 0.63 11.39 -7.72
N LYS A 51 0.01 12.58 -7.67
CA LYS A 51 -0.50 13.20 -6.44
C LYS A 51 -1.65 12.42 -5.79
N LYS A 52 -2.39 11.64 -6.57
CA LYS A 52 -3.49 10.78 -6.09
C LYS A 52 -3.04 9.37 -5.71
N VAL A 53 -1.83 8.98 -6.13
CA VAL A 53 -1.29 7.66 -5.84
C VAL A 53 -0.50 7.74 -4.53
N ILE A 54 -0.73 6.78 -3.64
CA ILE A 54 0.00 6.66 -2.36
C ILE A 54 0.59 5.27 -2.27
N GLY A 55 1.91 5.20 -2.18
CA GLY A 55 2.63 3.97 -1.86
C GLY A 55 2.57 3.68 -0.36
N LEU A 56 2.21 2.46 0.01
CA LEU A 56 2.27 1.95 1.38
C LEU A 56 3.35 0.89 1.48
N THR A 57 4.26 1.07 2.43
CA THR A 57 5.31 0.11 2.78
C THR A 57 5.28 -0.23 4.26
N LEU A 58 5.95 -1.31 4.61
CA LEU A 58 6.24 -1.73 5.98
C LEU A 58 7.70 -2.17 6.08
N ARG A 59 8.23 -2.20 7.29
CA ARG A 59 9.50 -2.87 7.57
C ARG A 59 9.39 -4.38 7.27
N PRO A 60 10.44 -5.01 6.70
CA PRO A 60 10.41 -6.43 6.34
C PRO A 60 10.06 -7.37 7.49
N ASP A 61 10.62 -7.11 8.68
CA ASP A 61 10.37 -7.90 9.89
C ASP A 61 8.90 -7.80 10.33
N SER A 62 8.34 -6.60 10.35
CA SER A 62 6.93 -6.40 10.68
C SER A 62 6.01 -7.09 9.67
N LEU A 63 6.38 -7.09 8.38
CA LEU A 63 5.62 -7.79 7.34
C LEU A 63 5.69 -9.31 7.53
N ASN A 64 6.86 -9.85 7.88
CA ASN A 64 7.05 -11.25 8.21
C ASN A 64 6.16 -11.67 9.39
N GLU A 65 6.15 -10.89 10.47
CA GLU A 65 5.31 -11.15 11.64
C GLU A 65 3.81 -11.21 11.27
N ILE A 66 3.32 -10.21 10.53
CA ILE A 66 1.92 -10.13 10.11
C ILE A 66 1.54 -11.32 9.19
N ARG A 67 2.42 -11.67 8.25
CA ARG A 67 2.19 -12.80 7.32
C ARG A 67 2.23 -14.13 8.05
N THR A 68 3.17 -14.31 8.97
CA THR A 68 3.26 -15.51 9.81
C THR A 68 2.02 -15.69 10.68
N ALA A 69 1.57 -14.62 11.34
CA ALA A 69 0.34 -14.64 12.12
C ALA A 69 -0.87 -15.02 11.25
N ARG A 70 -0.97 -14.45 10.03
CA ARG A 70 -2.06 -14.77 9.10
C ARG A 70 -2.06 -16.23 8.67
N LEU A 71 -0.90 -16.80 8.34
CA LEU A 71 -0.77 -18.20 7.96
C LEU A 71 -1.22 -19.13 9.09
N LYS A 72 -0.79 -18.84 10.33
CA LYS A 72 -1.23 -19.56 11.53
C LYS A 72 -2.75 -19.55 11.69
N THR A 73 -3.40 -18.39 11.53
CA THR A 73 -4.87 -18.29 11.60
C THR A 73 -5.60 -19.09 10.53
N LEU A 74 -4.98 -19.31 9.36
CA LEU A 74 -5.57 -20.07 8.26
C LEU A 74 -5.34 -21.59 8.37
N GLY A 75 -4.65 -22.07 9.40
CA GLY A 75 -4.27 -23.48 9.52
C GLY A 75 -3.26 -23.92 8.45
N LEU A 76 -2.74 -22.97 7.66
CA LEU A 76 -1.71 -23.20 6.67
C LEU A 76 -0.38 -23.11 7.42
N GLY A 77 0.11 -24.24 7.91
CA GLY A 77 1.46 -24.36 8.46
C GLY A 77 2.45 -23.71 7.49
N ALA A 78 3.43 -22.99 8.04
CA ALA A 78 4.30 -22.05 7.34
C ALA A 78 4.50 -22.40 5.86
N SER A 79 3.67 -21.83 4.98
CA SER A 79 3.96 -21.79 3.55
C SER A 79 5.20 -20.91 3.43
N ALA A 80 6.37 -21.57 3.53
CA ALA A 80 7.62 -20.94 3.91
C ALA A 80 7.97 -19.76 3.01
N ASP A 81 7.56 -19.83 1.75
CA ASP A 81 7.87 -18.85 0.73
C ASP A 81 7.10 -17.52 0.91
N TYR A 82 5.79 -17.55 1.22
CA TYR A 82 4.99 -16.32 1.34
C TYR A 82 5.44 -15.40 2.49
N ALA A 83 5.93 -15.99 3.57
CA ALA A 83 6.40 -15.28 4.74
C ALA A 83 7.94 -15.25 4.84
N SER A 84 8.69 -15.77 3.86
CA SER A 84 10.16 -15.71 3.93
C SER A 84 10.63 -14.25 3.85
N LEU A 85 11.71 -13.93 4.58
CA LEU A 85 12.30 -12.59 4.52
C LEU A 85 12.83 -12.28 3.12
N GLU A 86 13.38 -13.27 2.43
CA GLU A 86 13.86 -13.14 1.05
C GLU A 86 12.75 -12.71 0.11
N ARG A 87 11.61 -13.42 0.13
CA ARG A 87 10.44 -13.08 -0.68
C ARG A 87 9.88 -11.70 -0.33
N ILE A 88 9.82 -11.37 0.96
CA ILE A 88 9.37 -10.05 1.40
C ILE A 88 10.27 -8.94 0.85
N MET A 89 11.59 -9.13 0.89
CA MET A 89 12.55 -8.16 0.36
C MET A 89 12.38 -7.98 -1.14
N GLU A 90 12.27 -9.06 -1.90
CA GLU A 90 12.00 -9.04 -3.34
C GLU A 90 10.75 -8.21 -3.67
N GLU A 91 9.63 -8.50 -3.00
CA GLU A 91 8.37 -7.79 -3.22
C GLU A 91 8.46 -6.30 -2.85
N LEU A 92 9.17 -5.96 -1.76
CA LEU A 92 9.37 -4.58 -1.33
C LEU A 92 10.28 -3.81 -2.28
N ASP A 93 11.32 -4.44 -2.84
CA ASP A 93 12.19 -3.84 -3.86
C ASP A 93 11.42 -3.58 -5.16
N TYR A 94 10.67 -4.59 -5.63
CA TYR A 94 9.78 -4.46 -6.78
C TYR A 94 8.77 -3.30 -6.59
N ALA A 95 8.07 -3.28 -5.45
CA ALA A 95 7.08 -2.25 -5.14
C ALA A 95 7.71 -0.85 -5.08
N ARG A 96 8.89 -0.70 -4.46
CA ARG A 96 9.64 0.57 -4.43
C ARG A 96 10.05 1.03 -5.83
N GLY A 97 10.43 0.11 -6.72
CA GLY A 97 10.73 0.42 -8.12
C GLY A 97 9.52 1.04 -8.84
N ILE A 98 8.35 0.43 -8.70
CA ILE A 98 7.09 0.94 -9.27
C ILE A 98 6.71 2.30 -8.67
N MET A 99 6.75 2.44 -7.34
CA MET A 99 6.44 3.70 -6.66
C MET A 99 7.36 4.84 -7.12
N ARG A 100 8.67 4.56 -7.28
CA ARG A 100 9.65 5.52 -7.80
C ARG A 100 9.37 5.91 -9.24
N LYS A 101 8.99 4.95 -10.09
CA LYS A 101 8.61 5.21 -11.49
C LYS A 101 7.38 6.10 -11.61
N ILE A 102 6.40 5.93 -10.72
CA ILE A 102 5.21 6.79 -10.66
C ILE A 102 5.56 8.17 -10.08
N GLY A 103 6.52 8.24 -9.16
CA GLY A 103 6.87 9.47 -8.45
C GLY A 103 5.86 9.83 -7.36
N CYS A 104 5.17 8.82 -6.81
CA CYS A 104 4.17 9.01 -5.76
C CYS A 104 4.78 9.13 -4.35
N PRO A 105 4.12 9.81 -3.41
CA PRO A 105 4.47 9.73 -1.99
C PRO A 105 4.44 8.29 -1.47
N ILE A 106 5.40 7.95 -0.60
CA ILE A 106 5.49 6.64 0.04
C ILE A 106 5.37 6.83 1.55
N ILE A 107 4.44 6.10 2.17
CA ILE A 107 4.19 6.11 3.60
C ILE A 107 4.66 4.76 4.19
N ASP A 108 5.56 4.83 5.17
CA ASP A 108 5.86 3.70 6.04
C ASP A 108 4.80 3.60 7.14
N ALA A 109 3.92 2.61 7.02
CA ALA A 109 2.83 2.36 7.95
C ALA A 109 3.26 1.48 9.15
N THR A 110 4.55 1.22 9.34
CA THR A 110 5.04 0.35 10.41
C THR A 110 4.67 0.92 11.77
N GLY A 111 3.98 0.10 12.58
CA GLY A 111 3.53 0.46 13.92
C GLY A 111 2.45 1.54 13.97
N LYS A 112 1.92 2.00 12.84
CA LYS A 112 0.92 3.07 12.79
C LYS A 112 -0.49 2.50 12.81
N ALA A 113 -1.38 3.18 13.52
CA ALA A 113 -2.81 2.93 13.41
C ALA A 113 -3.33 3.29 12.01
N VAL A 114 -4.50 2.77 11.67
CA VAL A 114 -5.18 3.07 10.40
C VAL A 114 -5.52 4.55 10.33
N GLU A 115 -5.98 5.12 11.44
CA GLU A 115 -6.36 6.51 11.63
C GLU A 115 -5.18 7.46 11.39
N GLU A 116 -4.01 7.11 11.93
CA GLU A 116 -2.78 7.90 11.77
C GLU A 116 -2.33 7.88 10.31
N THR A 117 -2.32 6.70 9.68
CA THR A 117 -1.94 6.57 8.27
C THR A 117 -2.92 7.33 7.36
N ALA A 118 -4.22 7.27 7.67
CA ALA A 118 -5.24 8.03 6.97
C ALA A 118 -5.06 9.54 7.12
N ALA A 119 -4.72 10.03 8.32
CA ALA A 119 -4.46 11.45 8.56
C ALA A 119 -3.30 11.96 7.69
N ILE A 120 -2.21 11.18 7.58
CA ILE A 120 -1.06 11.50 6.72
C ILE A 120 -1.50 11.57 5.24
N ILE A 121 -2.32 10.62 4.78
CA ILE A 121 -2.83 10.61 3.40
C ILE A 121 -3.66 11.86 3.12
N LEU A 122 -4.60 12.19 4.00
CA LEU A 122 -5.45 13.38 3.85
C LEU A 122 -4.61 14.66 3.85
N GLU A 123 -3.59 14.74 4.70
CA GLU A 123 -2.67 15.88 4.71
C GLU A 123 -1.92 16.03 3.38
N ILE A 124 -1.42 14.93 2.81
CA ILE A 124 -0.74 14.93 1.51
C ILE A 124 -1.67 15.42 0.40
N LEU A 125 -2.89 14.87 0.36
CA LEU A 125 -3.87 15.22 -0.68
C LEU A 125 -4.28 16.71 -0.59
N TYR A 126 -4.62 17.20 0.61
CA TYR A 126 -5.08 18.58 0.81
C TYR A 126 -3.96 19.62 0.86
N LYS A 127 -2.70 19.25 1.12
CA LYS A 127 -1.57 20.17 0.92
C LYS A 127 -1.33 20.45 -0.56
N GLY A 128 -1.66 19.50 -1.44
CA GLY A 128 -1.60 19.69 -2.89
C GLY A 128 -2.60 20.72 -3.44
N GLU A 129 -3.65 21.05 -2.69
CA GLU A 129 -4.73 21.98 -3.08
C GLU A 129 -4.54 23.41 -2.56
N ARG A 130 -3.67 23.63 -1.55
CA ARG A 130 -3.45 24.94 -0.91
C ARG A 130 -2.55 25.91 -1.68
N HIS A 131 -2.43 25.75 -2.99
CA HIS A 131 -1.78 26.70 -3.89
C HIS A 131 -2.76 27.15 -4.98
N VAL A 132 -3.84 27.80 -4.57
CA VAL A 132 -4.68 28.66 -5.42
C VAL A 132 -5.17 29.84 -4.60
#